data_AF-A0A2H2YV81-F1
#
_entry.id   AF-A0A2H2YV81-F1
#
_cell.length_a   1.000
_cell.length_b   1.000
_cell.length_c   1.000
_cell.angle_alpha   90.00
_cell.angle_beta   90.00
_cell.angle_gamma   90.00
#
_symmetry.space_group_name_H-M   'P 1'
#
loop_
_entity.id
_entity.type
_entity.pdbx_description
1 polymer ?
#
loop_
_entity_poly.entity_id
_entity_poly.type
_entity_poly.pdbx_seq_one_letter_code
_entity_poly.pdbx_strand_id
1 'polypeptide(L)'
;MPISITMRPPESFRDTESELTMRIKQPFSVAAVGDLIQMMPFSNRNDPDIQALVEVMQKSDMTFANNENTVVDRLTFRGPPSHMEADKSVAEDWKNMGIDMVTKANNHTFDNGDPGLIQNLEQLRRVGIDYVGTDYNTVEARLARFKTTPKGIVGFIGAYAETQDYSQLVGVPMGDPVLVTPEQLEQVRAIRDSIIARRDEVSRPLGMPKADPKGSVLVFGRQFRVHNASVEADEEVAGIKKRLEHHFGSKGKITYKNNSLRLKVFHSVTAEQMKQLKAIAGVDPNDGSETLNAFDVHFKVASKPGEYIYEMEPQDLRDILREVRSGKQFSDFLSVTIHWHQNRFSFQHYSFDHYPADFQIQFARQVIDNGADFFFAHGVHTLKGVEIYKGKPIFYGVSNFVFQNSQFRSWRDDAAFRAPTPLEGPIIGDGESNEGRWAWLDLPENKEALLVSANYLDGKLSQVRIYPADLGRTPRPGSLIGTPTRPALKVANEILGRLCTYSQPFGTKIRIEDGVGVIDIADQ
;
A
#
# COMPACT_ATOMS: atom_id res chain seq x y z
N MET A 1 -18.34 1.52 44.31
CA MET A 1 -18.45 0.25 43.56
C MET A 1 -18.44 0.59 42.08
N PRO A 2 -17.55 0.02 41.25
CA PRO A 2 -17.68 0.18 39.81
C PRO A 2 -18.87 -0.66 39.34
N ILE A 3 -19.85 -0.02 38.72
CA ILE A 3 -20.97 -0.73 38.09
C ILE A 3 -20.39 -1.38 36.84
N SER A 4 -20.02 -2.65 36.96
CA SER A 4 -19.85 -3.54 35.81
C SER A 4 -21.23 -3.69 35.18
N ILE A 5 -21.55 -2.82 34.21
CA ILE A 5 -22.64 -3.08 33.29
C ILE A 5 -22.12 -4.18 32.36
N THR A 6 -22.29 -5.44 32.77
CA THR A 6 -22.36 -6.54 31.82
C THR A 6 -23.53 -6.22 30.88
N MET A 7 -23.24 -5.60 29.73
CA MET A 7 -24.20 -5.51 28.64
C MET A 7 -24.48 -6.95 28.20
N ARG A 8 -25.57 -7.53 28.71
CA ARG A 8 -26.19 -8.65 28.00
C ARG A 8 -26.47 -8.13 26.58
N PRO A 9 -26.08 -8.84 25.51
CA PRO A 9 -26.55 -8.49 24.18
C PRO A 9 -28.07 -8.35 24.29
N PRO A 10 -28.67 -7.23 23.88
CA PRO A 10 -30.12 -7.13 23.85
C PRO A 10 -30.64 -8.32 23.03
N GLU A 11 -31.80 -8.88 23.40
CA GLU A 11 -32.53 -9.75 22.48
C GLU A 11 -32.63 -9.00 21.15
N SER A 12 -31.99 -9.54 20.12
CA SER A 12 -31.79 -8.81 18.87
C SER A 12 -33.14 -8.68 18.16
N PHE A 13 -33.75 -7.49 18.26
CA PHE A 13 -34.87 -7.10 17.38
C PHE A 13 -34.42 -6.89 15.92
N ARG A 14 -33.12 -7.04 15.64
CA ARG A 14 -32.51 -6.79 14.33
C ARG A 14 -32.41 -8.09 13.54
N ASP A 15 -32.90 -8.05 12.31
CA ASP A 15 -32.58 -9.04 11.29
C ASP A 15 -31.16 -8.78 10.79
N THR A 16 -30.21 -9.54 11.32
CA THR A 16 -28.79 -9.38 11.03
C THR A 16 -28.46 -9.67 9.57
N GLU A 17 -29.19 -10.58 8.92
CA GLU A 17 -28.97 -10.85 7.49
C GLU A 17 -29.39 -9.63 6.67
N SER A 18 -30.57 -9.06 6.96
CA SER A 18 -31.04 -7.86 6.26
C SER A 18 -30.08 -6.66 6.40
N GLU A 19 -29.50 -6.44 7.59
CA GLU A 19 -28.56 -5.34 7.84
C GLU A 19 -27.27 -5.47 7.02
N LEU A 20 -26.81 -6.69 6.74
CA LEU A 20 -25.57 -6.95 6.00
C LEU A 20 -25.75 -7.04 4.50
N THR A 21 -26.98 -7.17 4.01
CA THR A 21 -27.26 -7.11 2.58
C THR A 21 -27.16 -5.69 2.03
N MET A 22 -26.74 -5.54 0.78
CA MET A 22 -26.85 -4.28 0.06
C MET A 22 -28.33 -3.91 -0.15
N ARG A 23 -28.68 -2.67 0.22
CA ARG A 23 -30.06 -2.20 0.23
C ARG A 23 -30.44 -1.35 -0.99
N ILE A 24 -29.46 -0.92 -1.78
CA ILE A 24 -29.72 -0.25 -3.06
C ILE A 24 -30.22 -1.29 -4.08
N LYS A 25 -31.50 -1.20 -4.47
CA LYS A 25 -32.15 -2.17 -5.38
C LYS A 25 -32.13 -1.76 -6.85
N GLN A 26 -32.12 -0.47 -7.14
CA GLN A 26 -31.98 0.02 -8.50
C GLN A 26 -30.56 -0.18 -9.04
N PRO A 27 -30.34 -0.10 -10.37
CA PRO A 27 -28.99 -0.20 -10.94
C PRO A 27 -28.04 0.78 -10.27
N PHE A 28 -26.92 0.28 -9.77
CA PHE A 28 -25.92 1.05 -9.03
C PHE A 28 -24.52 0.67 -9.51
N SER A 29 -23.66 1.65 -9.76
CA SER A 29 -22.28 1.42 -10.19
C SER A 29 -21.30 2.17 -9.30
N VAL A 30 -20.17 1.53 -9.02
CA VAL A 30 -19.03 2.19 -8.37
C VAL A 30 -17.80 2.08 -9.24
N ALA A 31 -16.96 3.11 -9.23
CA ALA A 31 -15.60 3.06 -9.72
C ALA A 31 -14.61 3.13 -8.56
N ALA A 32 -13.46 2.49 -8.72
CA ALA A 32 -12.34 2.67 -7.82
C ALA A 32 -11.02 2.74 -8.59
N VAL A 33 -10.13 3.60 -8.11
CA VAL A 33 -8.78 3.76 -8.63
C VAL A 33 -7.78 3.73 -7.48
N GLY A 34 -6.53 3.44 -7.82
CA GLY A 34 -5.45 3.32 -6.85
C GLY A 34 -4.89 4.66 -6.37
N ASP A 35 -3.57 4.66 -6.13
CA ASP A 35 -2.88 5.79 -5.52
C ASP A 35 -2.86 7.02 -6.44
N LEU A 36 -3.32 8.15 -5.91
CA LEU A 36 -3.27 9.47 -6.54
C LEU A 36 -1.99 10.17 -6.07
N ILE A 37 -0.91 9.97 -6.82
CA ILE A 37 0.35 10.69 -6.66
C ILE A 37 0.45 11.70 -7.81
N GLN A 38 -0.45 12.68 -7.77
CA GLN A 38 -0.65 13.68 -8.82
C GLN A 38 -0.03 15.03 -8.44
N MET A 39 0.83 15.56 -9.30
CA MET A 39 1.51 16.84 -9.07
C MET A 39 0.93 17.99 -9.90
N MET A 40 0.29 17.66 -11.03
CA MET A 40 -0.28 18.62 -11.98
C MET A 40 -1.66 18.14 -12.46
N PRO A 41 -2.64 19.05 -12.60
CA PRO A 41 -3.93 18.76 -13.24
C PRO A 41 -3.79 18.22 -14.67
N PHE A 42 -4.61 17.25 -15.04
CA PHE A 42 -4.64 16.69 -16.41
C PHE A 42 -6.04 16.31 -16.91
N SER A 43 -7.06 16.25 -16.05
CA SER A 43 -8.35 15.67 -16.40
C SER A 43 -9.08 16.43 -17.52
N ASN A 44 -8.77 17.72 -17.71
CA ASN A 44 -9.39 18.57 -18.71
C ASN A 44 -8.67 18.58 -20.07
N ARG A 45 -7.63 17.75 -20.24
CA ARG A 45 -6.93 17.63 -21.53
C ARG A 45 -7.88 17.02 -22.56
N ASN A 46 -7.94 17.62 -23.75
CA ASN A 46 -8.67 17.06 -24.89
C ASN A 46 -7.88 15.90 -25.53
N ASP A 47 -7.67 14.85 -24.74
CA ASP A 47 -6.99 13.62 -25.12
C ASP A 47 -7.99 12.46 -24.98
N PRO A 48 -8.32 11.75 -26.07
CA PRO A 48 -9.37 10.75 -26.06
C PRO A 48 -9.08 9.56 -25.12
N ASP A 49 -7.82 9.23 -24.89
CA ASP A 49 -7.44 8.11 -24.05
C ASP A 49 -7.44 8.47 -22.55
N ILE A 50 -7.20 9.75 -22.22
CA ILE A 50 -7.47 10.28 -20.88
C ILE A 50 -8.98 10.38 -20.64
N GLN A 51 -9.72 11.00 -21.58
CA GLN A 51 -11.18 11.18 -21.43
C GLN A 51 -11.91 9.85 -21.32
N ALA A 52 -11.48 8.81 -22.04
CA ALA A 52 -12.08 7.47 -21.94
C ALA A 52 -12.05 6.91 -20.51
N LEU A 53 -11.01 7.20 -19.72
CA LEU A 53 -10.92 6.77 -18.31
C LEU A 53 -11.70 7.71 -17.39
N VAL A 54 -11.58 9.02 -17.59
CA VAL A 54 -12.30 10.04 -16.81
C VAL A 54 -13.82 9.84 -16.91
N GLU A 55 -14.34 9.57 -18.10
CA GLU A 55 -15.76 9.33 -18.32
C GLU A 55 -16.30 8.12 -17.54
N VAL A 56 -15.50 7.08 -17.29
CA VAL A 56 -15.95 5.92 -16.50
C VAL A 56 -16.19 6.33 -15.05
N MET A 57 -15.28 7.13 -14.46
CA MET A 57 -15.45 7.67 -13.11
C MET A 57 -16.64 8.63 -13.04
N GLN A 58 -16.76 9.57 -13.99
CA GLN A 58 -17.87 10.53 -14.04
C GLN A 58 -19.25 9.88 -14.21
N LYS A 59 -19.33 8.75 -14.92
CA LYS A 59 -20.58 8.01 -15.15
C LYS A 59 -20.96 7.05 -14.02
N SER A 60 -20.05 6.80 -13.07
CA SER A 60 -20.32 5.93 -11.93
C SER A 60 -21.14 6.68 -10.87
N ASP A 61 -21.97 5.96 -10.10
CA ASP A 61 -22.75 6.60 -9.03
C ASP A 61 -21.87 7.06 -7.86
N MET A 62 -20.72 6.39 -7.67
CA MET A 62 -19.69 6.74 -6.70
C MET A 62 -18.30 6.38 -7.23
N THR A 63 -17.31 7.24 -7.01
CA THR A 63 -15.91 6.92 -7.27
C THR A 63 -15.05 7.03 -6.01
N PHE A 64 -14.27 5.97 -5.72
CA PHE A 64 -13.33 5.90 -4.60
C PHE A 64 -11.87 5.95 -5.08
N ALA A 65 -10.99 6.56 -4.29
CA ALA A 65 -9.56 6.58 -4.57
C ALA A 65 -8.71 6.66 -3.29
N ASN A 66 -7.38 6.59 -3.45
CA ASN A 66 -6.43 6.92 -2.38
C ASN A 66 -5.73 8.25 -2.67
N ASN A 67 -5.90 9.22 -1.78
CA ASN A 67 -5.09 10.42 -1.79
C ASN A 67 -3.78 10.13 -1.03
N GLU A 68 -2.77 9.68 -1.76
CA GLU A 68 -1.47 9.35 -1.17
C GLU A 68 -0.61 10.59 -0.92
N ASN A 69 -0.53 11.46 -1.92
CA ASN A 69 0.20 12.70 -1.82
C ASN A 69 -0.51 13.71 -0.89
N THR A 70 0.04 14.91 -0.74
CA THR A 70 -0.52 15.96 0.12
C THR A 70 -0.80 17.20 -0.70
N VAL A 71 -2.05 17.60 -0.77
CA VAL A 71 -2.54 18.76 -1.51
C VAL A 71 -2.61 19.97 -0.59
N VAL A 72 -1.94 21.05 -0.99
CA VAL A 72 -1.78 22.26 -0.19
C VAL A 72 -2.10 23.50 -1.01
N ASP A 73 -2.54 24.59 -0.36
CA ASP A 73 -2.48 25.90 -1.00
C ASP A 73 -1.04 26.41 -0.90
N ARG A 74 -0.26 26.27 -1.97
CA ARG A 74 1.16 26.64 -1.99
C ARG A 74 1.40 28.13 -1.72
N LEU A 75 0.41 28.99 -1.95
CA LEU A 75 0.54 30.43 -1.68
C LEU A 75 0.56 30.71 -0.17
N THR A 76 -0.20 29.94 0.61
CA THR A 76 -0.43 30.21 2.04
C THR A 76 0.21 29.18 2.97
N PHE A 77 0.48 27.97 2.48
CA PHE A 77 1.05 26.89 3.29
C PHE A 77 2.48 27.22 3.72
N ARG A 78 2.75 27.07 5.02
CA ARG A 78 4.09 27.31 5.61
C ARG A 78 4.56 26.16 6.51
N GLY A 79 3.91 25.00 6.44
CA GLY A 79 4.36 23.81 7.16
C GLY A 79 5.65 23.18 6.58
N PRO A 80 6.11 22.07 7.17
CA PRO A 80 7.23 21.28 6.69
C PRO A 80 7.08 20.94 5.20
N PRO A 81 8.16 21.01 4.40
CA PRO A 81 8.14 20.60 3.00
C PRO A 81 8.06 19.07 2.88
N SER A 82 7.60 18.60 1.73
CA SER A 82 7.63 17.18 1.35
C SER A 82 7.79 17.04 -0.15
N HIS A 83 8.40 15.93 -0.59
CA HIS A 83 8.37 15.55 -1.99
C HIS A 83 7.00 15.13 -2.53
N MET A 84 6.03 14.88 -1.65
CA MET A 84 4.66 14.52 -2.00
C MET A 84 3.71 15.73 -2.03
N GLU A 85 4.22 16.95 -1.97
CA GLU A 85 3.42 18.17 -1.90
C GLU A 85 2.90 18.60 -3.29
N ALA A 86 1.59 18.68 -3.48
CA ALA A 86 0.89 19.11 -4.70
C ALA A 86 0.05 20.39 -4.47
N ASP A 87 -0.20 21.17 -5.51
CA ASP A 87 -1.02 22.39 -5.41
C ASP A 87 -2.52 22.06 -5.27
N LYS A 88 -3.28 22.93 -4.60
CA LYS A 88 -4.74 22.81 -4.39
C LYS A 88 -5.57 22.59 -5.66
N SER A 89 -5.06 23.00 -6.83
CA SER A 89 -5.68 22.72 -8.13
C SER A 89 -5.78 21.22 -8.45
N VAL A 90 -4.94 20.38 -7.85
CA VAL A 90 -5.02 18.91 -8.00
C VAL A 90 -6.31 18.36 -7.38
N ALA A 91 -6.78 18.91 -6.26
CA ALA A 91 -8.07 18.51 -5.69
C ALA A 91 -9.25 18.89 -6.61
N GLU A 92 -9.15 20.02 -7.33
CA GLU A 92 -10.15 20.41 -8.34
C GLU A 92 -10.15 19.44 -9.52
N ASP A 93 -8.96 19.01 -9.97
CA ASP A 93 -8.81 18.01 -11.03
C ASP A 93 -9.41 16.66 -10.60
N TRP A 94 -9.20 16.23 -9.36
CA TRP A 94 -9.84 15.03 -8.81
C TRP A 94 -11.36 15.12 -8.82
N LYS A 95 -11.90 16.30 -8.47
CA LYS A 95 -13.35 16.50 -8.53
C LYS A 95 -13.86 16.46 -9.96
N ASN A 96 -13.13 17.07 -10.90
CA ASN A 96 -13.45 17.03 -12.33
C ASN A 96 -13.38 15.60 -12.89
N MET A 97 -12.49 14.74 -12.39
CA MET A 97 -12.46 13.32 -12.73
C MET A 97 -13.69 12.54 -12.27
N GLY A 98 -14.48 13.08 -11.33
CA GLY A 98 -15.63 12.41 -10.74
C GLY A 98 -15.32 11.65 -9.45
N ILE A 99 -14.20 11.93 -8.78
CA ILE A 99 -13.88 11.35 -7.47
C ILE A 99 -14.80 11.92 -6.39
N ASP A 100 -15.41 11.05 -5.59
CA ASP A 100 -16.38 11.45 -4.56
C ASP A 100 -15.84 11.32 -3.15
N MET A 101 -15.05 10.27 -2.89
CA MET A 101 -14.46 9.99 -1.59
C MET A 101 -13.05 9.43 -1.74
N VAL A 102 -12.14 9.81 -0.85
CA VAL A 102 -10.77 9.32 -0.82
C VAL A 102 -10.38 8.79 0.55
N THR A 103 -9.50 7.79 0.60
CA THR A 103 -8.76 7.52 1.84
C THR A 103 -7.52 8.41 1.90
N LYS A 104 -7.18 8.87 3.12
CA LYS A 104 -5.88 9.48 3.44
C LYS A 104 -5.12 8.64 4.47
N ALA A 105 -5.55 7.39 4.71
CA ALA A 105 -4.78 6.39 5.45
C ALA A 105 -3.72 5.77 4.56
N ASN A 106 -2.48 6.23 4.66
CA ASN A 106 -1.33 5.69 3.94
C ASN A 106 -0.02 6.09 4.62
N ASN A 107 1.11 5.65 4.07
CA ASN A 107 2.43 6.00 4.61
C ASN A 107 2.80 7.48 4.42
N HIS A 108 2.19 8.18 3.45
CA HIS A 108 2.45 9.58 3.13
C HIS A 108 1.47 10.56 3.80
N THR A 109 0.63 10.09 4.73
CA THR A 109 -0.36 10.91 5.44
C THR A 109 0.26 12.13 6.14
N PHE A 110 1.42 11.95 6.75
CA PHE A 110 2.03 12.91 7.66
C PHE A 110 3.33 13.54 7.14
N ASP A 111 3.60 13.43 5.84
CA ASP A 111 4.87 13.91 5.28
C ASP A 111 5.11 15.40 5.47
N ASN A 112 4.05 16.22 5.37
CA ASN A 112 4.08 17.65 5.65
C ASN A 112 3.70 17.98 7.10
N GLY A 113 3.77 16.99 8.01
CA GLY A 113 3.30 17.09 9.39
C GLY A 113 1.78 17.27 9.52
N ASP A 114 1.30 17.43 10.76
CA ASP A 114 -0.12 17.73 11.04
C ASP A 114 -0.65 18.96 10.27
N PRO A 115 0.09 20.09 10.12
CA PRO A 115 -0.38 21.23 9.35
C PRO A 115 -0.68 20.89 7.89
N GLY A 116 0.14 20.04 7.27
CA GLY A 116 -0.06 19.61 5.90
C GLY A 116 -1.26 18.68 5.75
N LEU A 117 -1.45 17.75 6.69
CA LEU A 117 -2.66 16.93 6.74
C LEU A 117 -3.91 17.82 6.85
N ILE A 118 -3.96 18.73 7.82
CA ILE A 118 -5.11 19.63 8.02
C ILE A 118 -5.43 20.40 6.75
N GLN A 119 -4.43 21.00 6.10
CA GLN A 119 -4.65 21.75 4.89
C GLN A 119 -5.14 20.87 3.73
N ASN A 120 -4.63 19.64 3.61
CA ASN A 120 -5.11 18.67 2.65
C ASN A 120 -6.60 18.35 2.85
N LEU A 121 -7.00 18.06 4.09
CA LEU A 121 -8.40 17.80 4.43
C LEU A 121 -9.29 19.02 4.13
N GLU A 122 -8.80 20.24 4.36
CA GLU A 122 -9.49 21.48 3.96
C GLU A 122 -9.63 21.62 2.44
N GLN A 123 -8.59 21.30 1.66
CA GLN A 123 -8.65 21.36 0.20
C GLN A 123 -9.62 20.32 -0.38
N LEU A 124 -9.69 19.11 0.20
CA LEU A 124 -10.67 18.10 -0.19
C LEU A 124 -12.11 18.57 0.10
N ARG A 125 -12.37 19.07 1.31
CA ARG A 125 -13.68 19.62 1.69
C ARG A 125 -14.09 20.79 0.79
N ARG A 126 -13.15 21.66 0.42
CA ARG A 126 -13.38 22.81 -0.46
C ARG A 126 -13.98 22.42 -1.81
N VAL A 127 -13.59 21.27 -2.35
CA VAL A 127 -14.07 20.77 -3.66
C VAL A 127 -15.18 19.71 -3.54
N GLY A 128 -15.63 19.41 -2.31
CA GLY A 128 -16.71 18.44 -2.06
C GLY A 128 -16.29 16.97 -2.19
N ILE A 129 -15.02 16.66 -1.95
CA ILE A 129 -14.50 15.29 -1.82
C ILE A 129 -14.44 14.94 -0.33
N ASP A 130 -15.12 13.87 0.05
CA ASP A 130 -15.08 13.37 1.44
C ASP A 130 -13.83 12.51 1.66
N TYR A 131 -13.37 12.41 2.91
CA TYR A 131 -12.17 11.62 3.23
C TYR A 131 -12.40 10.66 4.40
N VAL A 132 -11.63 9.57 4.43
CA VAL A 132 -11.65 8.54 5.48
C VAL A 132 -10.24 8.14 5.90
N GLY A 133 -10.13 7.43 7.03
CA GLY A 133 -8.94 6.68 7.40
C GLY A 133 -7.85 7.47 8.13
N THR A 134 -8.02 8.76 8.36
CA THR A 134 -7.16 9.56 9.24
C THR A 134 -7.98 10.62 9.96
N ASP A 135 -7.67 10.84 11.23
CA ASP A 135 -8.31 11.88 12.04
C ASP A 135 -7.48 12.21 13.29
N TYR A 136 -7.98 13.09 14.17
CA TYR A 136 -7.28 13.55 15.37
C TYR A 136 -6.90 12.40 16.32
N ASN A 137 -7.70 11.33 16.35
CA ASN A 137 -7.41 10.13 17.12
C ASN A 137 -7.81 8.85 16.37
N THR A 138 -7.33 7.71 16.86
CA THR A 138 -7.54 6.39 16.22
C THR A 138 -9.01 5.98 16.16
N VAL A 139 -9.84 6.37 17.13
CA VAL A 139 -11.28 6.03 17.12
C VAL A 139 -11.96 6.77 15.97
N GLU A 140 -11.72 8.06 15.82
CA GLU A 140 -12.31 8.88 14.75
C GLU A 140 -11.80 8.47 13.36
N ALA A 141 -10.51 8.13 13.24
CA ALA A 141 -9.90 7.66 11.99
C ALA A 141 -10.52 6.35 11.49
N ARG A 142 -11.01 5.49 12.39
CA ARG A 142 -11.63 4.20 12.10
C ARG A 142 -13.07 4.29 11.60
N LEU A 143 -13.76 5.37 11.94
CA LEU A 143 -15.18 5.53 11.63
C LEU A 143 -15.43 5.50 10.12
N ALA A 144 -16.51 4.84 9.73
CA ALA A 144 -17.08 5.03 8.41
C ALA A 144 -17.49 6.50 8.20
N ARG A 145 -17.33 6.98 6.97
CA ARG A 145 -17.95 8.24 6.51
C ARG A 145 -19.01 7.91 5.47
N PHE A 146 -20.05 8.72 5.45
CA PHE A 146 -21.26 8.45 4.67
C PHE A 146 -21.52 9.57 3.68
N LYS A 147 -21.86 9.20 2.45
CA LYS A 147 -22.32 10.11 1.41
C LYS A 147 -23.73 9.71 1.00
N THR A 148 -24.67 10.65 1.06
CA THR A 148 -26.05 10.41 0.62
C THR A 148 -26.13 10.62 -0.87
N THR A 149 -26.67 9.63 -1.60
CA THR A 149 -26.99 9.72 -3.02
C THR A 149 -28.51 9.59 -3.21
N PRO A 150 -29.06 9.98 -4.37
CA PRO A 150 -30.46 9.67 -4.69
C PRO A 150 -30.80 8.17 -4.67
N LYS A 151 -29.79 7.30 -4.72
CA LYS A 151 -29.92 5.84 -4.74
C LYS A 151 -29.83 5.17 -3.38
N GLY A 152 -29.37 5.88 -2.36
CA GLY A 152 -29.11 5.37 -1.02
C GLY A 152 -27.88 6.00 -0.38
N ILE A 153 -27.58 5.55 0.84
CA ILE A 153 -26.42 5.99 1.62
C ILE A 153 -25.23 5.10 1.31
N VAL A 154 -24.12 5.70 0.94
CA VAL A 154 -22.86 5.01 0.65
C VAL A 154 -21.88 5.26 1.79
N GLY A 155 -21.39 4.18 2.40
CA GLY A 155 -20.35 4.20 3.41
C GLY A 155 -18.97 3.94 2.81
N PHE A 156 -17.94 4.55 3.37
CA PHE A 156 -16.55 4.29 3.03
C PHE A 156 -15.68 4.21 4.29
N ILE A 157 -14.73 3.27 4.31
CA ILE A 157 -13.73 3.11 5.38
C ILE A 157 -12.36 2.94 4.71
N GLY A 158 -11.36 3.67 5.21
CA GLY A 158 -9.96 3.52 4.79
C GLY A 158 -9.11 3.00 5.94
N ALA A 159 -8.17 2.12 5.64
CA ALA A 159 -7.20 1.59 6.58
C ALA A 159 -5.77 1.64 6.00
N TYR A 160 -4.77 1.49 6.87
CA TYR A 160 -3.36 1.42 6.50
C TYR A 160 -2.70 0.21 7.18
N ALA A 161 -2.04 -0.66 6.41
CA ALA A 161 -1.27 -1.76 6.96
C ALA A 161 0.10 -1.28 7.44
N GLU A 162 0.24 -1.09 8.74
CA GLU A 162 1.43 -0.53 9.37
C GLU A 162 2.33 -1.65 9.91
N THR A 163 3.51 -1.83 9.32
CA THR A 163 4.51 -2.75 9.89
C THR A 163 5.14 -2.12 11.13
N GLN A 164 5.03 -2.77 12.29
CA GLN A 164 5.51 -2.22 13.58
C GLN A 164 7.02 -1.93 13.61
N ASP A 165 7.82 -2.59 12.78
CA ASP A 165 9.24 -2.32 12.62
C ASP A 165 9.65 -2.45 11.15
N TYR A 166 9.56 -1.33 10.43
CA TYR A 166 9.84 -1.29 8.99
C TYR A 166 11.30 -1.65 8.67
N SER A 167 12.23 -1.47 9.62
CA SER A 167 13.66 -1.74 9.39
C SER A 167 13.96 -3.21 9.09
N GLN A 168 13.14 -4.12 9.64
CA GLN A 168 13.22 -5.57 9.39
C GLN A 168 12.89 -5.95 7.93
N LEU A 169 12.20 -5.06 7.18
CA LEU A 169 11.78 -5.31 5.80
C LEU A 169 12.74 -4.71 4.76
N VAL A 170 13.41 -3.59 5.09
CA VAL A 170 14.26 -2.84 4.15
C VAL A 170 15.75 -3.17 4.26
N GLY A 171 16.12 -4.13 5.12
CA GLY A 171 17.52 -4.53 5.29
C GLY A 171 18.40 -3.43 5.89
N VAL A 172 17.79 -2.42 6.50
CA VAL A 172 18.48 -1.29 7.13
C VAL A 172 18.97 -1.73 8.52
N PRO A 173 20.29 -1.79 8.76
CA PRO A 173 20.79 -2.13 10.08
C PRO A 173 20.50 -1.01 11.07
N MET A 174 19.51 -1.26 11.91
CA MET A 174 19.31 -0.54 13.16
C MET A 174 20.16 -1.19 14.27
N GLY A 175 20.49 -0.40 15.29
CA GLY A 175 21.25 -0.85 16.46
C GLY A 175 22.74 -1.12 16.22
N ASP A 176 23.40 -1.56 17.29
CA ASP A 176 24.79 -2.02 17.24
C ASP A 176 24.89 -3.44 16.65
N PRO A 177 26.02 -3.79 16.04
CA PRO A 177 26.24 -5.15 15.53
C PRO A 177 26.06 -6.20 16.63
N VAL A 178 25.41 -7.31 16.30
CA VAL A 178 25.30 -8.47 17.18
C VAL A 178 26.65 -9.18 17.21
N LEU A 179 27.28 -9.23 18.38
CA LEU A 179 28.59 -9.86 18.53
C LEU A 179 28.43 -11.38 18.63
N VAL A 180 29.20 -12.10 17.82
CA VAL A 180 29.16 -13.57 17.72
C VAL A 180 30.56 -14.18 17.73
N THR A 181 30.64 -15.49 17.97
CA THR A 181 31.86 -16.29 17.73
C THR A 181 32.08 -16.53 16.23
N PRO A 182 33.29 -16.91 15.78
CA PRO A 182 33.52 -17.31 14.39
C PRO A 182 32.58 -18.42 13.92
N GLU A 183 32.32 -19.41 14.78
CA GLU A 183 31.43 -20.54 14.47
C GLU A 183 29.97 -20.08 14.29
N GLN A 184 29.49 -19.22 15.19
CA GLN A 184 28.15 -18.62 15.08
C GLN A 184 28.02 -17.71 13.85
N LEU A 185 29.08 -17.00 13.46
CA LEU A 185 29.07 -16.19 12.24
C LEU A 185 28.83 -17.07 11.01
N GLU A 186 29.50 -18.22 10.91
CA GLU A 186 29.32 -19.15 9.80
C GLU A 186 27.92 -19.79 9.80
N GLN A 187 27.32 -20.01 10.98
CA GLN A 187 25.91 -20.43 11.07
C GLN A 187 24.97 -19.37 10.50
N VAL A 188 25.12 -18.11 10.90
CA VAL A 188 24.30 -16.99 10.39
C VAL A 188 24.53 -16.77 8.89
N ARG A 189 25.77 -16.92 8.42
CA ARG A 189 26.12 -16.89 6.99
C ARG A 189 25.40 -17.99 6.21
N ALA A 190 25.39 -19.22 6.73
CA ALA A 190 24.66 -20.32 6.11
C ALA A 190 23.14 -20.06 6.06
N ILE A 191 22.57 -19.42 7.09
CA ILE A 191 21.16 -18.99 7.07
C ILE A 191 20.92 -18.02 5.92
N ARG A 192 21.72 -16.96 5.80
CA ARG A 192 21.62 -15.98 4.71
C ARG A 192 21.75 -16.66 3.34
N ASP A 193 22.76 -17.52 3.18
CA ASP A 193 23.02 -18.19 1.90
C ASP A 193 21.87 -19.12 1.51
N SER A 194 21.22 -19.77 2.49
CA SER A 194 20.00 -20.56 2.25
C SER A 194 18.82 -19.72 1.76
N ILE A 195 18.73 -18.44 2.15
CA ILE A 195 17.72 -17.50 1.65
C ILE A 195 18.08 -17.06 0.23
N ILE A 196 19.35 -16.73 -0.01
CA ILE A 196 19.86 -16.33 -1.34
C ILE A 196 19.65 -17.45 -2.37
N ALA A 197 19.83 -18.71 -1.97
CA ALA A 197 19.62 -19.87 -2.83
C ALA A 197 18.18 -20.00 -3.35
N ARG A 198 17.21 -19.34 -2.70
CA ARG A 198 15.79 -19.34 -3.08
C ARG A 198 15.39 -18.21 -4.02
N ARG A 199 16.32 -17.32 -4.40
CA ARG A 199 16.02 -16.13 -5.21
C ARG A 199 15.29 -16.43 -6.51
N ASP A 200 15.56 -17.57 -7.14
CA ASP A 200 14.93 -17.93 -8.41
C ASP A 200 13.49 -18.46 -8.24
N GLU A 201 12.99 -18.58 -7.00
CA GLU A 201 11.58 -18.91 -6.72
C GLU A 201 10.62 -17.74 -6.98
N VAL A 202 11.13 -16.50 -7.10
CA VAL A 202 10.31 -15.28 -7.22
C VAL A 202 10.59 -14.50 -8.49
N SER A 203 9.59 -13.75 -8.96
CA SER A 203 9.79 -12.75 -10.01
C SER A 203 10.57 -11.56 -9.44
N ARG A 204 11.56 -11.08 -10.21
CA ARG A 204 12.43 -9.95 -9.82
C ARG A 204 13.00 -10.09 -8.40
N PRO A 205 13.87 -11.09 -8.17
CA PRO A 205 14.56 -11.18 -6.89
C PRO A 205 15.44 -9.95 -6.67
N LEU A 206 15.71 -9.64 -5.39
CA LEU A 206 16.73 -8.66 -5.02
C LEU A 206 18.07 -9.03 -5.67
N GLY A 207 18.91 -8.04 -5.98
CA GLY A 207 20.25 -8.27 -6.51
C GLY A 207 21.10 -9.15 -5.58
N MET A 208 22.14 -9.79 -6.11
CA MET A 208 23.10 -10.49 -5.27
C MET A 208 23.71 -9.50 -4.27
N PRO A 209 23.74 -9.81 -2.97
CA PRO A 209 24.38 -8.94 -2.01
C PRO A 209 25.87 -8.81 -2.34
N LYS A 210 26.45 -7.64 -2.03
CA LYS A 210 27.91 -7.47 -2.07
C LYS A 210 28.55 -8.47 -1.09
N ALA A 211 29.82 -8.81 -1.33
CA ALA A 211 30.57 -9.61 -0.38
C ALA A 211 30.60 -8.90 0.98
N ASP A 212 30.32 -9.62 2.07
CA ASP A 212 30.36 -8.99 3.40
C ASP A 212 31.79 -8.55 3.74
N PRO A 213 31.94 -7.48 4.54
CA PRO A 213 33.21 -7.19 5.19
C PRO A 213 33.71 -8.39 5.99
N LYS A 214 35.02 -8.58 6.01
CA LYS A 214 35.67 -9.73 6.68
C LYS A 214 35.25 -9.81 8.15
N GLY A 215 34.75 -10.99 8.56
CA GLY A 215 34.30 -11.23 9.94
C GLY A 215 32.93 -10.65 10.27
N SER A 216 32.13 -10.30 9.25
CA SER A 216 30.74 -9.87 9.41
C SER A 216 29.78 -10.55 8.42
N VAL A 217 28.49 -10.48 8.72
CA VAL A 217 27.41 -10.85 7.80
C VAL A 217 26.17 -9.98 8.05
N LEU A 218 25.53 -9.48 6.99
CA LEU A 218 24.25 -8.76 7.07
C LEU A 218 23.12 -9.69 6.63
N VAL A 219 22.17 -9.95 7.53
CA VAL A 219 20.96 -10.73 7.24
C VAL A 219 19.83 -10.27 8.16
N PHE A 220 18.59 -10.37 7.70
CA PHE A 220 17.40 -9.90 8.44
C PHE A 220 17.41 -8.41 8.81
N GLY A 221 18.18 -7.60 8.07
CA GLY A 221 18.42 -6.21 8.42
C GLY A 221 19.28 -6.03 9.68
N ARG A 222 20.06 -7.04 10.10
CA ARG A 222 20.99 -6.97 11.24
C ARG A 222 22.39 -7.40 10.85
N GLN A 223 23.37 -6.63 11.33
CA GLN A 223 24.77 -6.97 11.18
C GLN A 223 25.22 -7.88 12.33
N PHE A 224 25.76 -9.05 12.00
CA PHE A 224 26.42 -9.96 12.94
C PHE A 224 27.94 -9.88 12.71
N ARG A 225 28.73 -9.80 13.79
CA ARG A 225 30.18 -9.56 13.70
C ARG A 225 30.96 -10.35 14.74
N VAL A 226 32.14 -10.86 14.38
CA VAL A 226 33.03 -11.56 15.33
C VAL A 226 33.57 -10.60 16.40
N HIS A 227 33.66 -11.08 17.64
CA HIS A 227 34.34 -10.37 18.72
C HIS A 227 35.79 -10.03 18.32
N ASN A 228 36.19 -8.75 18.37
CA ASN A 228 37.51 -8.22 18.00
C ASN A 228 37.86 -8.08 16.49
N ALA A 229 36.90 -8.14 15.57
CA ALA A 229 37.16 -7.78 14.17
C ALA A 229 37.42 -6.26 14.04
N SER A 230 38.45 -5.88 13.25
CA SER A 230 38.71 -4.47 12.92
C SER A 230 37.51 -3.86 12.20
N VAL A 231 37.09 -2.67 12.65
CA VAL A 231 35.94 -1.95 12.09
C VAL A 231 36.35 -1.33 10.76
N GLU A 232 36.12 -2.01 9.64
CA GLU A 232 35.97 -1.28 8.37
C GLU A 232 34.64 -0.54 8.42
N ALA A 233 34.66 0.76 8.11
CA ALA A 233 33.46 1.58 8.09
C ALA A 233 32.54 1.09 6.98
N ASP A 234 31.33 0.67 7.34
CA ASP A 234 30.30 0.35 6.36
C ASP A 234 29.62 1.64 5.92
N GLU A 235 30.10 2.22 4.83
CA GLU A 235 29.60 3.47 4.25
C GLU A 235 28.09 3.39 3.90
N GLU A 236 27.59 2.18 3.58
CA GLU A 236 26.20 1.95 3.26
C GLU A 236 25.31 2.13 4.51
N VAL A 237 25.73 1.55 5.64
CA VAL A 237 25.07 1.70 6.94
C VAL A 237 25.07 3.15 7.43
N ALA A 238 26.20 3.84 7.32
CA ALA A 238 26.31 5.25 7.70
C ALA A 238 25.40 6.15 6.83
N GLY A 239 25.35 5.90 5.52
CA GLY A 239 24.47 6.61 4.60
C GLY A 239 22.98 6.38 4.91
N ILE A 240 22.61 5.16 5.31
CA ILE A 240 21.25 4.83 5.70
C ILE A 240 20.83 5.55 6.99
N LYS A 241 21.66 5.52 8.04
CA LYS A 241 21.38 6.20 9.31
C LYS A 241 21.12 7.70 9.12
N LYS A 242 21.96 8.36 8.31
CA LYS A 242 21.79 9.79 7.98
C LYS A 242 20.48 10.09 7.26
N ARG A 243 20.03 9.21 6.35
CA ARG A 243 18.73 9.36 5.67
C ARG A 243 17.55 9.16 6.62
N LEU A 244 17.62 8.19 7.52
CA LEU A 244 16.58 7.95 8.52
C LEU A 244 16.46 9.12 9.51
N GLU A 245 17.57 9.61 10.05
CA GLU A 245 17.59 10.75 10.96
C GLU A 245 16.98 12.01 10.33
N HIS A 246 17.29 12.28 9.05
CA HIS A 246 16.68 13.37 8.30
C HIS A 246 15.16 13.18 8.11
N HIS A 247 14.72 11.96 7.81
CA HIS A 247 13.31 11.64 7.58
C HIS A 247 12.44 11.75 8.85
N PHE A 248 12.99 11.39 10.02
CA PHE A 248 12.27 11.46 11.30
C PHE A 248 12.35 12.82 11.98
N GLY A 249 13.44 13.58 11.80
CA GLY A 249 13.65 14.86 12.48
C GLY A 249 12.91 16.06 11.88
N SER A 250 12.46 15.98 10.61
CA SER A 250 11.95 17.13 9.86
C SER A 250 10.43 17.36 9.96
N LYS A 251 9.66 16.38 10.44
CA LYS A 251 8.18 16.37 10.35
C LYS A 251 7.45 17.01 11.54
N GLY A 252 8.17 17.46 12.57
CA GLY A 252 7.57 17.97 13.80
C GLY A 252 6.84 16.90 14.62
N LYS A 253 6.06 17.31 15.63
CA LYS A 253 5.26 16.38 16.45
C LYS A 253 3.95 16.03 15.73
N ILE A 254 3.73 14.75 15.44
CA ILE A 254 2.49 14.23 14.87
C ILE A 254 1.50 13.87 15.98
N THR A 255 0.31 14.46 15.97
CA THR A 255 -0.76 14.20 16.95
C THR A 255 -1.92 13.40 16.36
N TYR A 256 -2.19 13.58 15.06
CA TYR A 256 -3.21 12.83 14.31
C TYR A 256 -2.82 11.36 14.13
N LYS A 257 -3.80 10.54 13.73
CA LYS A 257 -3.65 9.08 13.59
C LYS A 257 -4.27 8.57 12.30
N ASN A 258 -3.57 7.65 11.66
CA ASN A 258 -4.14 6.76 10.67
C ASN A 258 -5.02 5.69 11.35
N ASN A 259 -5.98 5.18 10.60
CA ASN A 259 -6.63 3.91 10.89
C ASN A 259 -5.66 2.76 10.56
N SER A 260 -4.69 2.55 11.44
CA SER A 260 -3.68 1.52 11.25
C SER A 260 -4.19 0.13 11.66
N LEU A 261 -3.94 -0.85 10.79
CA LEU A 261 -3.85 -2.26 11.10
C LEU A 261 -2.37 -2.58 11.32
N ARG A 262 -1.93 -2.61 12.58
CA ARG A 262 -0.53 -2.91 12.86
C ARG A 262 -0.23 -4.38 12.60
N LEU A 263 0.93 -4.64 12.03
CA LEU A 263 1.41 -5.97 11.69
C LEU A 263 2.69 -6.26 12.45
N LYS A 264 2.70 -7.39 13.15
CA LYS A 264 3.94 -8.03 13.59
C LYS A 264 4.45 -8.90 12.45
N VAL A 265 5.69 -8.66 12.03
CA VAL A 265 6.34 -9.41 10.95
C VAL A 265 7.33 -10.38 11.57
N PHE A 266 7.35 -11.61 11.07
CA PHE A 266 8.35 -12.62 11.38
C PHE A 266 9.12 -13.01 10.12
N HIS A 267 10.43 -13.14 10.25
CA HIS A 267 11.26 -13.85 9.30
C HIS A 267 11.15 -15.35 9.55
N SER A 268 10.70 -16.08 8.54
CA SER A 268 10.72 -17.54 8.61
C SER A 268 12.14 -18.08 8.61
N VAL A 269 12.38 -19.06 9.46
CA VAL A 269 13.62 -19.84 9.55
C VAL A 269 13.26 -21.31 9.73
N THR A 270 14.13 -22.22 9.32
CA THR A 270 13.88 -23.65 9.57
C THR A 270 14.01 -23.97 11.06
N ALA A 271 13.49 -25.12 11.49
CA ALA A 271 13.61 -25.55 12.88
C ALA A 271 15.08 -25.62 13.34
N GLU A 272 15.99 -26.06 12.48
CA GLU A 272 17.43 -26.13 12.79
C GLU A 272 18.06 -24.74 12.90
N GLN A 273 17.71 -23.83 12.00
CA GLN A 273 18.17 -22.44 12.05
C GLN A 273 17.64 -21.72 13.29
N MET A 274 16.41 -22.02 13.72
CA MET A 274 15.84 -21.51 14.97
C MET A 274 16.68 -21.95 16.18
N LYS A 275 17.15 -23.21 16.24
CA LYS A 275 18.04 -23.66 17.33
C LYS A 275 19.34 -22.87 17.37
N GLN A 276 19.94 -22.62 16.20
CA GLN A 276 21.16 -21.81 16.07
C GLN A 276 20.92 -20.37 16.57
N LEU A 277 19.82 -19.74 16.16
CA LEU A 277 19.46 -18.39 16.60
C LEU A 277 19.16 -18.32 18.11
N LYS A 278 18.50 -19.32 18.68
CA LYS A 278 18.29 -19.44 20.14
C LYS A 278 19.62 -19.52 20.87
N ALA A 279 20.54 -20.37 20.42
CA ALA A 279 21.88 -20.49 20.99
C ALA A 279 22.64 -19.16 20.98
N ILE A 280 22.59 -18.42 19.86
CA ILE A 280 23.21 -17.10 19.73
C ILE A 280 22.55 -16.08 20.68
N ALA A 281 21.23 -16.15 20.85
CA ALA A 281 20.46 -15.27 21.74
C ALA A 281 20.60 -15.62 23.24
N GLY A 282 21.32 -16.70 23.60
CA GLY A 282 21.41 -17.18 24.98
C GLY A 282 20.13 -17.86 25.48
N VAL A 283 19.26 -18.29 24.56
CA VAL A 283 18.05 -19.07 24.84
C VAL A 283 18.36 -20.56 24.66
N ASP A 284 17.75 -21.44 25.46
CA ASP A 284 17.92 -22.90 25.31
C ASP A 284 17.58 -23.33 23.86
N PRO A 285 18.54 -23.91 23.11
CA PRO A 285 18.30 -24.36 21.74
C PRO A 285 17.22 -25.43 21.62
N ASN A 286 16.93 -26.16 22.70
CA ASN A 286 15.89 -27.20 22.73
C ASN A 286 14.54 -26.70 23.27
N ASP A 287 14.43 -25.41 23.58
CA ASP A 287 13.16 -24.79 23.90
C ASP A 287 12.15 -25.05 22.77
N GLY A 288 10.93 -25.50 23.13
CA GLY A 288 9.90 -25.90 22.18
C GLY A 288 9.17 -24.74 21.47
N SER A 289 9.49 -23.48 21.78
CA SER A 289 8.80 -22.33 21.19
C SER A 289 9.10 -22.21 19.69
N GLU A 290 8.06 -22.05 18.88
CA GLU A 290 8.17 -21.86 17.43
C GLU A 290 8.51 -20.42 17.04
N THR A 291 8.60 -19.50 18.00
CA THR A 291 8.96 -18.10 17.77
C THR A 291 10.14 -17.68 18.65
N LEU A 292 10.91 -16.72 18.16
CA LEU A 292 11.99 -16.08 18.90
C LEU A 292 11.98 -14.58 18.59
N ASN A 293 11.93 -13.74 19.63
CA ASN A 293 12.20 -12.31 19.50
C ASN A 293 13.62 -12.08 20.02
N ALA A 294 14.56 -11.90 19.12
CA ALA A 294 15.96 -11.63 19.40
C ALA A 294 16.50 -10.82 18.22
N PHE A 295 17.50 -9.97 18.41
CA PHE A 295 18.07 -9.30 17.23
C PHE A 295 17.56 -7.89 16.99
N ASP A 296 16.53 -7.48 17.74
CA ASP A 296 15.46 -6.59 17.22
C ASP A 296 14.78 -7.17 15.96
N VAL A 297 14.68 -8.51 15.89
CA VAL A 297 14.03 -9.26 14.80
C VAL A 297 13.06 -10.27 15.41
N HIS A 298 11.96 -10.54 14.73
CA HIS A 298 11.10 -11.67 15.08
C HIS A 298 11.33 -12.82 14.12
N PHE A 299 11.56 -14.01 14.67
CA PHE A 299 11.73 -15.24 13.92
C PHE A 299 10.57 -16.19 14.19
N LYS A 300 10.17 -16.95 13.18
CA LYS A 300 9.16 -18.00 13.31
C LYS A 300 9.59 -19.24 12.53
N VAL A 301 9.40 -20.42 13.12
CA VAL A 301 9.71 -21.68 12.45
C VAL A 301 8.78 -21.87 11.26
N ALA A 302 9.35 -22.17 10.10
CA ALA A 302 8.62 -22.60 8.91
C ALA A 302 9.43 -23.64 8.11
N SER A 303 8.81 -24.23 7.08
CA SER A 303 9.49 -25.21 6.22
C SER A 303 10.59 -24.60 5.36
N LYS A 304 10.48 -23.30 5.01
CA LYS A 304 11.45 -22.62 4.16
C LYS A 304 11.81 -21.25 4.75
N PRO A 305 13.09 -20.82 4.69
CA PRO A 305 13.53 -19.57 5.28
C PRO A 305 13.39 -18.37 4.32
N GLY A 306 13.19 -17.16 4.85
CA GLY A 306 13.11 -15.93 4.06
C GLY A 306 11.73 -15.60 3.49
N GLU A 307 10.70 -16.35 3.86
CA GLU A 307 9.30 -15.91 3.79
C GLU A 307 8.96 -15.00 4.97
N TYR A 308 8.13 -13.99 4.72
CA TYR A 308 7.53 -13.17 5.77
C TYR A 308 6.23 -13.79 6.25
N ILE A 309 6.09 -13.90 7.58
CA ILE A 309 4.83 -14.28 8.22
C ILE A 309 4.31 -13.05 8.96
N TYR A 310 3.06 -12.70 8.71
CA TYR A 310 2.43 -11.52 9.28
C TYR A 310 1.36 -11.92 10.29
N GLU A 311 1.38 -11.30 11.46
CA GLU A 311 0.32 -11.38 12.46
C GLU A 311 -0.31 -10.00 12.62
N MET A 312 -1.61 -9.92 12.39
CA MET A 312 -2.39 -8.70 12.61
C MET A 312 -2.55 -8.44 14.11
N GLU A 313 -2.34 -7.21 14.54
CA GLU A 313 -2.62 -6.79 15.91
C GLU A 313 -4.11 -7.02 16.23
N PRO A 314 -4.44 -7.92 17.18
CA PRO A 314 -5.82 -8.37 17.37
C PRO A 314 -6.80 -7.26 17.74
N GLN A 315 -6.35 -6.26 18.49
CA GLN A 315 -7.21 -5.14 18.86
C GLN A 315 -7.51 -4.23 17.65
N ASP A 316 -6.51 -3.96 16.81
CA ASP A 316 -6.69 -3.15 15.61
C ASP A 316 -7.66 -3.82 14.63
N LEU A 317 -7.47 -5.13 14.39
CA LEU A 317 -8.36 -5.91 13.55
C LEU A 317 -9.81 -5.88 14.07
N ARG A 318 -10.00 -6.14 15.38
CA ARG A 318 -11.33 -6.16 16.00
C ARG A 318 -12.04 -4.83 15.85
N ASP A 319 -11.35 -3.72 16.11
CA ASP A 319 -11.95 -2.40 16.05
C ASP A 319 -12.25 -1.96 14.62
N ILE A 320 -11.39 -2.27 13.66
CA ILE A 320 -11.67 -2.02 12.23
C ILE A 320 -12.91 -2.81 11.80
N LEU A 321 -12.98 -4.11 12.10
CA LEU A 321 -14.13 -4.95 11.75
C LEU A 321 -15.43 -4.49 12.44
N ARG A 322 -15.33 -3.96 13.66
CA ARG A 322 -16.46 -3.31 14.34
C ARG A 322 -16.96 -2.10 13.57
N GLU A 323 -16.07 -1.25 13.06
CA GLU A 323 -16.47 -0.09 12.25
C GLU A 323 -16.99 -0.48 10.87
N VAL A 324 -16.48 -1.57 10.27
CA VAL A 324 -17.09 -2.16 9.07
C VAL A 324 -18.54 -2.57 9.35
N ARG A 325 -18.76 -3.29 10.45
CA ARG A 325 -20.09 -3.73 10.87
C ARG A 325 -21.03 -2.55 11.12
N SER A 326 -20.58 -1.56 11.90
CA SER A 326 -21.35 -0.35 12.19
C SER A 326 -21.63 0.45 10.91
N GLY A 327 -20.61 0.65 10.07
CA GLY A 327 -20.73 1.33 8.78
C GLY A 327 -21.82 0.72 7.92
N LYS A 328 -21.83 -0.61 7.79
CA LYS A 328 -22.85 -1.31 7.00
C LYS A 328 -24.26 -1.17 7.59
N GLN A 329 -24.40 -1.15 8.92
CA GLN A 329 -25.70 -0.91 9.56
C GLN A 329 -26.27 0.48 9.23
N PHE A 330 -25.42 1.47 8.93
CA PHE A 330 -25.82 2.83 8.61
C PHE A 330 -25.74 3.18 7.12
N SER A 331 -25.27 2.28 6.25
CA SER A 331 -25.16 2.52 4.80
C SER A 331 -25.77 1.40 3.94
N ASP A 332 -26.45 1.79 2.88
CA ASP A 332 -27.08 0.87 1.94
C ASP A 332 -26.06 0.12 1.06
N PHE A 333 -24.88 0.72 0.89
CA PHE A 333 -23.69 0.14 0.28
C PHE A 333 -22.46 0.52 1.12
N LEU A 334 -21.51 -0.40 1.33
CA LEU A 334 -20.26 -0.11 2.04
C LEU A 334 -19.03 -0.52 1.21
N SER A 335 -18.14 0.44 0.95
CA SER A 335 -16.81 0.19 0.39
C SER A 335 -15.76 0.23 1.50
N VAL A 336 -14.74 -0.61 1.41
CA VAL A 336 -13.57 -0.57 2.30
C VAL A 336 -12.29 -0.62 1.47
N THR A 337 -11.33 0.23 1.83
CA THR A 337 -10.01 0.23 1.21
C THR A 337 -8.89 0.09 2.23
N ILE A 338 -7.75 -0.43 1.78
CA ILE A 338 -6.53 -0.47 2.57
C ILE A 338 -5.29 -0.17 1.71
N HIS A 339 -4.42 0.66 2.26
CA HIS A 339 -3.10 0.92 1.73
C HIS A 339 -2.10 -0.07 2.34
N TRP A 340 -1.38 -0.83 1.52
CA TRP A 340 -0.41 -1.82 2.00
C TRP A 340 0.81 -2.00 1.09
N HIS A 341 1.93 -2.45 1.67
CA HIS A 341 3.23 -2.59 1.00
C HIS A 341 3.84 -3.99 1.15
N GLN A 342 3.12 -4.91 1.80
CA GLN A 342 3.68 -6.17 2.26
C GLN A 342 3.90 -7.18 1.11
N ASN A 343 5.11 -7.75 1.08
CA ASN A 343 5.54 -8.85 0.22
C ASN A 343 5.53 -10.18 0.99
N ARG A 344 5.47 -11.33 0.31
CA ARG A 344 5.61 -12.66 0.95
C ARG A 344 7.06 -13.06 1.19
N PHE A 345 8.02 -12.49 0.46
CA PHE A 345 9.42 -12.94 0.49
C PHE A 345 10.39 -11.79 0.79
N SER A 346 11.39 -12.04 1.64
CA SER A 346 12.43 -11.07 2.00
C SER A 346 13.46 -10.84 0.90
N PHE A 347 13.54 -11.76 -0.05
CA PHE A 347 14.47 -11.75 -1.18
C PHE A 347 13.82 -11.33 -2.49
N GLN A 348 12.57 -10.86 -2.47
CA GLN A 348 11.87 -10.31 -3.63
C GLN A 348 11.96 -8.78 -3.61
N HIS A 349 12.11 -8.17 -4.80
CA HIS A 349 12.12 -6.72 -4.91
C HIS A 349 10.81 -6.12 -4.37
N TYR A 350 10.93 -4.98 -3.69
CA TYR A 350 9.79 -4.20 -3.19
C TYR A 350 8.77 -3.99 -4.31
N SER A 351 7.48 -4.14 -4.00
CA SER A 351 6.36 -4.00 -4.94
C SER A 351 6.21 -5.07 -6.02
N PHE A 352 7.09 -6.09 -6.14
CA PHE A 352 7.00 -7.09 -7.23
C PHE A 352 6.37 -8.43 -6.85
N ASP A 353 5.81 -8.53 -5.65
CA ASP A 353 4.98 -9.68 -5.29
C ASP A 353 3.54 -9.46 -5.77
N HIS A 354 3.14 -10.13 -6.86
CA HIS A 354 1.81 -9.99 -7.44
C HIS A 354 0.73 -10.84 -6.76
N TYR A 355 1.09 -11.57 -5.70
CA TYR A 355 0.14 -12.36 -4.92
C TYR A 355 0.05 -11.81 -3.50
N PRO A 356 -1.13 -11.80 -2.89
CA PRO A 356 -1.28 -11.31 -1.52
C PRO A 356 -0.67 -12.28 -0.51
N ALA A 357 -0.11 -11.73 0.57
CA ALA A 357 0.26 -12.46 1.77
C ALA A 357 -1.01 -12.92 2.52
N ASP A 358 -0.88 -13.96 3.35
CA ASP A 358 -2.03 -14.60 4.01
C ASP A 358 -2.91 -13.62 4.79
N PHE A 359 -2.30 -12.68 5.51
CA PHE A 359 -3.06 -11.68 6.28
C PHE A 359 -3.91 -10.76 5.39
N GLN A 360 -3.47 -10.48 4.16
CA GLN A 360 -4.21 -9.63 3.21
C GLN A 360 -5.49 -10.34 2.76
N ILE A 361 -5.40 -11.65 2.49
CA ILE A 361 -6.55 -12.51 2.17
C ILE A 361 -7.49 -12.61 3.38
N GLN A 362 -6.94 -12.91 4.56
CA GLN A 362 -7.73 -13.03 5.79
C GLN A 362 -8.47 -11.73 6.12
N PHE A 363 -7.78 -10.59 6.08
CA PHE A 363 -8.36 -9.28 6.35
C PHE A 363 -9.47 -8.94 5.35
N ALA A 364 -9.20 -9.05 4.04
CA ALA A 364 -10.19 -8.70 3.01
C ALA A 364 -11.46 -9.55 3.12
N ARG A 365 -11.32 -10.87 3.32
CA ARG A 365 -12.47 -11.77 3.53
C ARG A 365 -13.23 -11.45 4.82
N GLN A 366 -12.53 -11.17 5.93
CA GLN A 366 -13.16 -10.76 7.18
C GLN A 366 -13.92 -9.43 7.04
N VAL A 367 -13.42 -8.48 6.25
CA VAL A 367 -14.11 -7.22 5.94
C VAL A 367 -15.41 -7.48 5.18
N ILE A 368 -15.37 -8.33 4.14
CA ILE A 368 -16.58 -8.74 3.41
C ILE A 368 -17.57 -9.47 4.32
N ASP A 369 -17.09 -10.40 5.16
CA ASP A 369 -17.90 -11.16 6.12
C ASP A 369 -18.58 -10.26 7.16
N ASN A 370 -18.04 -9.07 7.42
CA ASN A 370 -18.60 -8.09 8.36
C ASN A 370 -19.48 -7.02 7.71
N GLY A 371 -19.68 -7.06 6.39
CA GLY A 371 -20.73 -6.29 5.72
C GLY A 371 -20.28 -5.43 4.54
N ALA A 372 -18.98 -5.30 4.28
CA ALA A 372 -18.50 -4.58 3.09
C ALA A 372 -19.05 -5.21 1.82
N ASP A 373 -19.48 -4.40 0.86
CA ASP A 373 -20.00 -4.83 -0.44
C ASP A 373 -18.94 -4.76 -1.55
N PHE A 374 -17.89 -3.97 -1.32
CA PHE A 374 -16.78 -3.77 -2.24
C PHE A 374 -15.48 -3.59 -1.44
N PHE A 375 -14.41 -4.26 -1.86
CA PHE A 375 -13.09 -4.11 -1.27
C PHE A 375 -12.03 -3.89 -2.35
N PHE A 376 -11.17 -2.90 -2.15
CA PHE A 376 -10.02 -2.69 -3.01
C PHE A 376 -8.80 -2.28 -2.19
N ALA A 377 -7.62 -2.66 -2.65
CA ALA A 377 -6.38 -2.29 -2.01
C ALA A 377 -5.38 -1.73 -3.01
N HIS A 378 -4.43 -0.96 -2.50
CA HIS A 378 -3.46 -0.16 -3.24
C HIS A 378 -2.18 0.02 -2.40
N GLY A 379 -1.23 0.85 -2.83
CA GLY A 379 0.07 1.05 -2.16
C GLY A 379 1.20 0.19 -2.73
N VAL A 380 0.95 -1.06 -3.10
CA VAL A 380 2.02 -1.93 -3.64
C VAL A 380 2.61 -1.47 -4.99
N HIS A 381 2.12 -0.38 -5.60
CA HIS A 381 2.59 0.18 -6.86
C HIS A 381 2.67 -0.80 -8.06
N THR A 382 2.07 -1.97 -7.95
CA THR A 382 1.88 -2.94 -9.03
C THR A 382 0.53 -3.64 -8.85
N LEU A 383 0.20 -4.54 -9.77
CA LEU A 383 -1.06 -5.28 -9.75
C LEU A 383 -0.96 -6.52 -8.86
N LYS A 384 -2.05 -6.80 -8.13
CA LYS A 384 -2.31 -8.12 -7.53
C LYS A 384 -3.63 -8.70 -8.04
N GLY A 385 -3.84 -9.99 -7.82
CA GLY A 385 -5.03 -10.72 -8.26
C GLY A 385 -6.37 -10.18 -7.74
N VAL A 386 -7.44 -10.64 -8.36
CA VAL A 386 -8.84 -10.33 -8.03
C VAL A 386 -9.55 -11.59 -7.55
N GLU A 387 -10.38 -11.45 -6.51
CA GLU A 387 -11.22 -12.51 -5.97
C GLU A 387 -12.69 -12.09 -5.99
N ILE A 388 -13.58 -13.00 -6.38
CA ILE A 388 -15.02 -12.87 -6.11
C ILE A 388 -15.35 -13.74 -4.89
N TYR A 389 -15.41 -13.11 -3.72
CA TYR A 389 -15.67 -13.79 -2.45
C TYR A 389 -17.12 -13.55 -2.02
N LYS A 390 -17.92 -14.62 -1.91
CA LYS A 390 -19.36 -14.55 -1.55
C LYS A 390 -20.16 -13.57 -2.42
N GLY A 391 -19.87 -13.55 -3.73
CA GLY A 391 -20.53 -12.67 -4.69
C GLY A 391 -20.14 -11.19 -4.58
N LYS A 392 -19.04 -10.87 -3.88
CA LYS A 392 -18.52 -9.51 -3.69
C LYS A 392 -17.08 -9.43 -4.19
N PRO A 393 -16.66 -8.31 -4.81
CA PRO A 393 -15.35 -8.23 -5.42
C PRO A 393 -14.29 -7.77 -4.41
N ILE A 394 -13.13 -8.40 -4.47
CA ILE A 394 -11.92 -8.07 -3.71
C ILE A 394 -10.80 -7.82 -4.73
N PHE A 395 -10.27 -6.60 -4.77
CA PHE A 395 -9.07 -6.27 -5.53
C PHE A 395 -7.89 -6.17 -4.58
N TYR A 396 -6.92 -7.09 -4.64
CA TYR A 396 -5.79 -7.10 -3.72
C TYR A 396 -4.72 -6.03 -4.03
N GLY A 397 -4.77 -5.40 -5.20
CA GLY A 397 -3.81 -4.38 -5.60
C GLY A 397 -4.14 -3.79 -6.95
N VAL A 398 -4.67 -2.56 -6.97
CA VAL A 398 -5.00 -1.82 -8.21
C VAL A 398 -3.86 -0.89 -8.69
N SER A 399 -2.68 -0.96 -8.05
CA SER A 399 -1.49 -0.12 -8.31
C SER A 399 -1.74 1.38 -8.04
N ASN A 400 -0.85 2.24 -8.55
CA ASN A 400 -1.08 3.67 -8.68
C ASN A 400 -2.15 3.92 -9.75
N PHE A 401 -2.92 5.00 -9.65
CA PHE A 401 -3.69 5.52 -10.79
C PHE A 401 -3.04 6.75 -11.43
N VAL A 402 -2.34 7.56 -10.64
CA VAL A 402 -1.52 8.67 -11.11
C VAL A 402 -0.19 8.61 -10.39
N PHE A 403 0.92 8.66 -11.14
CA PHE A 403 2.28 8.61 -10.57
C PHE A 403 3.20 9.63 -11.22
N GLN A 404 2.92 10.92 -10.96
CA GLN A 404 3.65 12.03 -11.57
C GLN A 404 4.94 12.40 -10.81
N ASN A 405 5.12 11.92 -9.57
CA ASN A 405 6.27 12.30 -8.74
C ASN A 405 7.63 11.89 -9.33
N SER A 406 7.67 10.94 -10.27
CA SER A 406 8.90 10.58 -10.99
C SER A 406 9.43 11.69 -11.91
N GLN A 407 8.59 12.66 -12.26
CA GLN A 407 8.91 13.71 -13.23
C GLN A 407 9.02 15.10 -12.60
N PHE A 408 8.28 15.35 -11.52
CA PHE A 408 8.17 16.68 -10.94
C PHE A 408 9.12 16.89 -9.77
N ARG A 409 9.72 18.08 -9.74
CA ARG A 409 10.51 18.54 -8.62
C ARG A 409 9.60 18.93 -7.46
N SER A 410 9.94 18.49 -6.25
CA SER A 410 9.39 19.13 -5.06
C SER A 410 9.91 20.55 -4.94
N TRP A 411 8.99 21.50 -5.01
CA TRP A 411 9.32 22.92 -5.05
C TRP A 411 10.05 23.40 -3.77
N ARG A 412 9.83 22.74 -2.63
CA ARG A 412 10.36 23.18 -1.32
C ARG A 412 11.41 22.24 -0.72
N ASP A 413 11.40 20.95 -1.03
CA ASP A 413 12.30 19.96 -0.42
C ASP A 413 13.76 20.12 -0.92
N ASP A 414 13.92 20.47 -2.20
CA ASP A 414 15.23 20.57 -2.87
C ASP A 414 15.85 21.99 -2.82
N ALA A 415 15.12 23.02 -2.38
CA ALA A 415 15.56 24.41 -2.54
C ALA A 415 16.72 24.82 -1.61
N ALA A 416 16.83 24.20 -0.42
CA ALA A 416 17.87 24.54 0.55
C ALA A 416 19.18 23.74 0.38
N PHE A 417 19.18 22.67 -0.41
CA PHE A 417 20.28 21.69 -0.47
C PHE A 417 20.83 21.42 -1.87
N ARG A 418 20.35 22.11 -2.91
CA ARG A 418 20.89 21.92 -4.26
C ARG A 418 22.17 22.70 -4.49
N ALA A 419 23.17 22.00 -5.00
CA ALA A 419 24.26 22.64 -5.70
C ALA A 419 23.71 23.39 -6.92
N PRO A 420 24.25 24.59 -7.24
CA PRO A 420 23.90 25.28 -8.48
C PRO A 420 24.21 24.39 -9.69
N THR A 421 23.45 24.55 -10.77
CA THR A 421 23.75 23.87 -12.04
C THR A 421 25.19 24.18 -12.43
N PRO A 422 26.03 23.16 -12.70
CA PRO A 422 27.41 23.39 -13.12
C PRO A 422 27.48 24.27 -14.36
N LEU A 423 28.51 25.12 -14.44
CA LEU A 423 28.76 25.96 -15.63
C LEU A 423 29.24 25.13 -16.84
N GLU A 424 29.76 23.93 -16.59
CA GLU A 424 30.31 23.02 -17.59
C GLU A 424 29.45 21.75 -17.69
N GLY A 425 29.39 21.16 -18.89
CA GLY A 425 28.65 19.94 -19.17
C GLY A 425 27.24 20.17 -19.73
N PRO A 426 26.50 19.08 -20.00
CA PRO A 426 25.14 19.18 -20.54
C PRO A 426 24.18 19.77 -19.50
N ILE A 427 23.23 20.59 -19.97
CA ILE A 427 22.12 21.04 -19.14
C ILE A 427 21.16 19.87 -18.97
N ILE A 428 20.99 19.42 -17.74
CA ILE A 428 20.07 18.34 -17.36
C ILE A 428 18.86 18.96 -16.67
N GLY A 429 17.67 18.69 -17.20
CA GLY A 429 16.41 19.15 -16.63
C GLY A 429 15.99 18.40 -15.37
N ASP A 430 15.00 18.94 -14.66
CA ASP A 430 14.49 18.31 -13.44
C ASP A 430 13.92 16.90 -13.70
N GLY A 431 13.22 16.71 -14.81
CA GLY A 431 12.70 15.39 -15.21
C GLY A 431 13.81 14.35 -15.35
N GLU A 432 14.83 14.65 -16.14
CA GLU A 432 16.01 13.78 -16.33
C GLU A 432 16.74 13.51 -15.02
N SER A 433 16.86 14.52 -14.14
CA SER A 433 17.48 14.35 -12.83
C SER A 433 16.67 13.43 -11.90
N ASN A 434 15.33 13.48 -12.01
CA ASN A 434 14.42 12.70 -11.18
C ASN A 434 14.20 11.29 -11.70
N GLU A 435 14.35 11.05 -13.01
CA GLU A 435 14.35 9.69 -13.58
C GLU A 435 15.38 8.80 -12.86
N GLY A 436 16.59 9.32 -12.62
CA GLY A 436 17.61 8.60 -11.84
C GLY A 436 17.22 8.38 -10.38
N ARG A 437 16.52 9.34 -9.75
CA ARG A 437 16.06 9.24 -8.35
C ARG A 437 14.99 8.15 -8.17
N TRP A 438 14.12 7.98 -9.17
CA TRP A 438 12.97 7.07 -9.13
C TRP A 438 13.15 5.79 -9.97
N ALA A 439 14.32 5.56 -10.56
CA ALA A 439 14.58 4.43 -11.45
C ALA A 439 14.18 3.05 -10.87
N TRP A 440 14.24 2.89 -9.55
CA TRP A 440 13.87 1.66 -8.84
C TRP A 440 12.34 1.40 -8.78
N LEU A 441 11.51 2.44 -8.98
CA LEU A 441 10.04 2.36 -9.14
C LEU A 441 9.59 2.68 -10.59
N ASP A 442 10.51 2.96 -11.51
CA ASP A 442 10.20 3.33 -12.90
C ASP A 442 10.17 2.12 -13.85
N LEU A 443 9.88 0.93 -13.32
CA LEU A 443 9.82 -0.31 -14.08
C LEU A 443 8.47 -0.48 -14.80
N PRO A 444 8.40 -1.24 -15.92
CA PRO A 444 7.17 -1.37 -16.72
C PRO A 444 5.92 -1.72 -15.92
N GLU A 445 6.01 -2.65 -14.97
CA GLU A 445 4.89 -3.11 -14.13
C GLU A 445 4.43 -2.05 -13.12
N ASN A 446 5.30 -1.11 -12.73
CA ASN A 446 4.93 0.02 -11.87
C ASN A 446 4.16 1.11 -12.62
N LYS A 447 4.25 1.10 -13.96
CA LYS A 447 3.57 2.04 -14.86
C LYS A 447 2.23 1.51 -15.35
N GLU A 448 1.71 0.48 -14.69
CA GLU A 448 0.44 -0.15 -14.98
C GLU A 448 -0.53 0.14 -13.85
N ALA A 449 -1.75 0.48 -14.23
CA ALA A 449 -2.80 0.94 -13.32
C ALA A 449 -4.13 0.27 -13.70
N LEU A 450 -5.02 0.11 -12.72
CA LEU A 450 -6.39 -0.31 -12.99
C LEU A 450 -7.37 0.77 -12.52
N LEU A 451 -8.31 1.10 -13.42
CA LEU A 451 -9.59 1.66 -13.04
C LEU A 451 -10.59 0.50 -13.05
N VAL A 452 -11.21 0.23 -11.90
CA VAL A 452 -12.17 -0.85 -11.77
C VAL A 452 -13.58 -0.29 -11.61
N SER A 453 -14.55 -0.91 -12.25
CA SER A 453 -15.96 -0.59 -12.13
C SER A 453 -16.74 -1.83 -11.72
N ALA A 454 -17.56 -1.72 -10.67
CA ALA A 454 -18.44 -2.79 -10.21
C ALA A 454 -19.89 -2.33 -10.33
N ASN A 455 -20.69 -3.13 -11.03
CA ASN A 455 -22.09 -2.88 -11.29
C ASN A 455 -22.95 -3.80 -10.43
N TYR A 456 -24.04 -3.26 -9.90
CA TYR A 456 -24.97 -3.94 -9.03
C TYR A 456 -26.38 -3.81 -9.58
N LEU A 457 -27.14 -4.90 -9.47
CA LEU A 457 -28.55 -4.98 -9.81
C LEU A 457 -29.28 -5.71 -8.68
N ASP A 458 -30.40 -5.15 -8.22
CA ASP A 458 -31.20 -5.72 -7.11
C ASP A 458 -30.39 -5.98 -5.81
N GLY A 459 -29.39 -5.12 -5.56
CA GLY A 459 -28.50 -5.24 -4.40
C GLY A 459 -27.51 -6.41 -4.50
N LYS A 460 -27.22 -6.92 -5.70
CA LYS A 460 -26.21 -7.96 -5.94
C LYS A 460 -25.23 -7.50 -7.00
N LEU A 461 -23.96 -7.88 -6.86
CA LEU A 461 -22.96 -7.66 -7.90
C LEU A 461 -23.38 -8.43 -9.16
N SER A 462 -23.47 -7.72 -10.29
CA SER A 462 -23.84 -8.31 -11.57
C SER A 462 -22.65 -8.47 -12.50
N GLN A 463 -21.78 -7.46 -12.57
CA GLN A 463 -20.61 -7.45 -13.45
C GLN A 463 -19.52 -6.54 -12.89
N VAL A 464 -18.27 -6.96 -13.05
CA VAL A 464 -17.09 -6.09 -12.88
C VAL A 464 -16.45 -5.84 -14.24
N ARG A 465 -16.06 -4.59 -14.49
CA ARG A 465 -15.25 -4.17 -15.64
C ARG A 465 -13.93 -3.59 -15.16
N ILE A 466 -12.84 -3.97 -15.81
CA ILE A 466 -11.48 -3.61 -15.43
C ILE A 466 -10.83 -2.92 -16.62
N TYR A 467 -10.53 -1.64 -16.45
CA TYR A 467 -9.94 -0.77 -17.46
C TYR A 467 -8.45 -0.60 -17.14
N PRO A 468 -7.54 -1.23 -17.89
CA PRO A 468 -6.11 -1.00 -17.71
C PRO A 468 -5.77 0.43 -18.12
N ALA A 469 -4.82 1.04 -17.43
CA ALA A 469 -4.26 2.34 -17.76
C ALA A 469 -2.73 2.25 -17.82
N ASP A 470 -2.16 3.00 -18.77
CA ASP A 470 -0.72 3.11 -18.98
C ASP A 470 -0.22 4.47 -18.47
N LEU A 471 0.68 4.44 -17.49
CA LEU A 471 1.30 5.60 -16.84
C LEU A 471 2.64 5.99 -17.48
N GLY A 472 3.00 5.46 -18.65
CA GLY A 472 4.31 5.72 -19.29
C GLY A 472 5.16 4.47 -19.54
N ARG A 473 4.55 3.28 -19.51
CA ARG A 473 5.16 2.04 -20.01
C ARG A 473 5.43 2.14 -21.50
N THR A 474 4.53 2.76 -22.25
CA THR A 474 4.75 3.07 -23.67
C THR A 474 5.46 4.43 -23.80
N PRO A 475 6.51 4.55 -24.65
CA PRO A 475 7.26 5.81 -24.81
C PRO A 475 6.35 7.01 -25.10
N ARG A 476 6.53 8.08 -24.33
CA ARG A 476 5.73 9.31 -24.41
C ARG A 476 6.52 10.50 -23.86
N PRO A 477 6.12 11.74 -24.17
CA PRO A 477 6.74 12.93 -23.59
C PRO A 477 6.61 12.95 -22.06
N GLY A 478 7.58 13.55 -21.36
CA GLY A 478 7.59 13.64 -19.89
C GLY A 478 6.32 14.29 -19.30
N SER A 479 5.67 15.18 -20.03
CA SER A 479 4.39 15.79 -19.62
C SER A 479 3.19 14.83 -19.56
N LEU A 480 3.35 13.60 -20.05
CA LEU A 480 2.35 12.51 -20.00
C LEU A 480 2.84 11.30 -19.19
N ILE A 481 4.10 11.29 -18.72
CA ILE A 481 4.58 10.25 -17.82
C ILE A 481 3.86 10.42 -16.47
N GLY A 482 3.44 9.31 -15.87
CA GLY A 482 2.64 9.28 -14.65
C GLY A 482 1.17 9.63 -14.83
N THR A 483 0.76 10.09 -16.02
CA THR A 483 -0.62 10.43 -16.33
C THR A 483 -1.33 9.22 -16.97
N PRO A 484 -2.47 8.77 -16.44
CA PRO A 484 -3.16 7.60 -16.96
C PRO A 484 -3.77 7.87 -18.33
N THR A 485 -3.45 6.99 -19.28
CA THR A 485 -4.07 6.94 -20.61
C THR A 485 -4.60 5.53 -20.86
N ARG A 486 -5.74 5.40 -21.54
CA ARG A 486 -6.15 4.10 -22.10
C ARG A 486 -5.02 3.55 -23.00
N PRO A 487 -4.50 2.34 -22.74
CA PRO A 487 -3.42 1.77 -23.52
C PRO A 487 -3.91 1.28 -24.90
N ALA A 488 -2.96 1.12 -25.82
CA ALA A 488 -3.20 0.36 -27.05
C ALA A 488 -3.64 -1.07 -26.72
N LEU A 489 -4.51 -1.65 -27.57
CA LEU A 489 -5.14 -2.97 -27.34
C LEU A 489 -4.13 -4.08 -26.97
N LYS A 490 -2.97 -4.12 -27.63
CA LYS A 490 -1.91 -5.09 -27.30
C LYS A 490 -1.44 -4.94 -25.84
N VAL A 491 -1.13 -3.73 -25.41
CA VAL A 491 -0.67 -3.44 -24.05
C VAL A 491 -1.78 -3.71 -23.04
N ALA A 492 -3.02 -3.33 -23.36
CA ALA A 492 -4.21 -3.65 -22.55
C ALA A 492 -4.33 -5.16 -22.29
N ASN A 493 -4.24 -5.97 -23.35
CA ASN A 493 -4.35 -7.42 -23.26
C ASN A 493 -3.19 -8.06 -22.50
N GLU A 494 -1.97 -7.51 -22.59
CA GLU A 494 -0.83 -7.98 -21.79
C GLU A 494 -1.03 -7.71 -20.29
N ILE A 495 -1.50 -6.51 -19.94
CA ILE A 495 -1.80 -6.14 -18.55
C ILE A 495 -2.90 -7.06 -17.99
N LEU A 496 -4.00 -7.19 -18.71
CA LEU A 496 -5.12 -8.03 -18.31
C LEU A 496 -4.76 -9.52 -18.28
N GLY A 497 -3.92 -10.00 -19.19
CA GLY A 497 -3.44 -11.39 -19.17
C GLY A 497 -2.61 -11.74 -17.93
N ARG A 498 -1.78 -10.81 -17.45
CA ARG A 498 -1.10 -10.94 -16.15
C ARG A 498 -2.10 -10.92 -15.00
N LEU A 499 -3.08 -10.02 -15.03
CA LEU A 499 -4.14 -9.98 -14.02
C LEU A 499 -4.94 -11.29 -13.95
N CYS A 500 -5.26 -11.91 -15.10
CA CYS A 500 -5.85 -13.25 -15.15
C CYS A 500 -4.96 -14.27 -14.43
N THR A 501 -3.65 -14.25 -14.68
CA THR A 501 -2.67 -15.14 -14.03
C THR A 501 -2.65 -14.94 -12.52
N TYR A 502 -2.57 -13.69 -12.05
CA TYR A 502 -2.55 -13.36 -10.62
C TYR A 502 -3.85 -13.72 -9.91
N SER A 503 -4.97 -13.82 -10.66
CA SER A 503 -6.29 -14.15 -10.13
C SER A 503 -6.58 -15.66 -10.12
N GLN A 504 -5.76 -16.49 -10.78
CA GLN A 504 -5.95 -17.96 -10.84
C GLN A 504 -6.08 -18.63 -9.46
N PRO A 505 -5.29 -18.26 -8.42
CA PRO A 505 -5.42 -18.90 -7.10
C PRO A 505 -6.79 -18.70 -6.44
N PHE A 506 -7.55 -17.69 -6.87
CA PHE A 506 -8.89 -17.38 -6.36
C PHE A 506 -10.01 -17.96 -7.22
N GLY A 507 -9.69 -18.61 -8.35
CA GLY A 507 -10.67 -19.17 -9.27
C GLY A 507 -11.43 -18.13 -10.11
N THR A 508 -11.10 -16.84 -9.99
CA THR A 508 -11.79 -15.76 -10.71
C THR A 508 -11.55 -15.85 -12.21
N LYS A 509 -12.64 -15.92 -12.98
CA LYS A 509 -12.57 -15.91 -14.45
C LYS A 509 -12.74 -14.49 -14.97
N ILE A 510 -11.69 -13.97 -15.62
CA ILE A 510 -11.70 -12.66 -16.26
C ILE A 510 -11.66 -12.89 -17.78
N ARG A 511 -12.71 -12.46 -18.48
CA ARG A 511 -12.76 -12.41 -19.95
C ARG A 511 -12.15 -11.09 -20.42
N ILE A 512 -11.46 -11.07 -21.56
CA ILE A 512 -10.89 -9.85 -22.12
C ILE A 512 -11.67 -9.50 -23.38
N GLU A 513 -12.36 -8.36 -23.36
CA GLU A 513 -13.19 -7.83 -24.45
C GLU A 513 -12.67 -6.45 -24.85
N ASP A 514 -12.12 -6.33 -26.06
CA ASP A 514 -11.63 -5.06 -26.62
C ASP A 514 -10.71 -4.26 -25.67
N GLY A 515 -9.83 -4.96 -24.95
CA GLY A 515 -8.88 -4.36 -24.01
C GLY A 515 -9.47 -4.00 -22.65
N VAL A 516 -10.67 -4.51 -22.34
CA VAL A 516 -11.33 -4.38 -21.04
C VAL A 516 -11.48 -5.78 -20.42
N GLY A 517 -11.10 -5.92 -19.15
CA GLY A 517 -11.37 -7.13 -18.39
C GLY A 517 -12.82 -7.15 -17.92
N VAL A 518 -13.51 -8.28 -18.07
CA VAL A 518 -14.92 -8.46 -17.71
C VAL A 518 -15.05 -9.69 -16.82
N ILE A 519 -15.69 -9.52 -15.68
CA ILE A 519 -16.06 -10.60 -14.76
C ILE A 519 -17.57 -10.59 -14.67
N ASP A 520 -18.21 -11.55 -15.31
CA ASP A 520 -19.64 -11.80 -15.17
C ASP A 520 -19.87 -12.72 -13.98
N ILE A 521 -20.69 -12.28 -13.03
CA ILE A 521 -20.91 -13.02 -11.78
C ILE A 521 -21.69 -14.32 -12.01
N ALA A 522 -22.44 -14.41 -13.10
CA ALA A 522 -23.09 -15.65 -13.51
C ALA A 522 -22.11 -16.77 -13.91
N ASP A 523 -20.86 -16.42 -14.26
CA ASP A 523 -19.84 -17.36 -14.74
C ASP A 523 -18.84 -17.81 -13.65
N GLN A 524 -18.98 -17.26 -12.43
CA GLN A 524 -18.03 -17.47 -11.32
C GLN A 524 -18.32 -18.73 -10.50
#